data_AF-A0A737I6C2-F1
#
_entry.id   AF-A0A737I6C2-F1
#
_cell.length_a   1.000
_cell.length_b   1.000
_cell.length_c   1.000
_cell.angle_alpha   90.00
_cell.angle_beta   90.00
_cell.angle_gamma   90.00
#
_symmetry.space_group_name_H-M   'P 1'
#
loop_
_entity.id
_entity.type
_entity.pdbx_description
1 polymer ?
#
loop_
_entity_poly.entity_id
_entity_poly.type
_entity_poly.pdbx_seq_one_letter_code
_entity_poly.pdbx_strand_id
1 'polypeptide(L)'
;MGRRVITHGRGQALDGDKTTTGAKCISSLPNVKNCGKGVVRLGDRTTVCPKCSKPGTIITGELSVSYGGSPAAVDGSFVMCGCPMGTNRVIAPIGQVSISEESSQSHANNDFLPQQPPPPMPVFAKSCLRGMGCTDAGTSPEPSQNFMPVGYFMATPFSGDDQYNTQHIADNTSLNNSLAESEQHVETAATFPVGAVVFSWISGQFSTVGTWGAKSAASNIGEILVGGAGAPVAAFLVAMMPGKLNSGEQDFIDKMRLSQIADIEGTAPTRVRFAWEEQADGHMMPTGYHTDANGGWDQVPVRNMVLNSQTGNYEFTTEGIKPITIYWNPAKLDFEFKNNTGNQEPLNLPPTITVTPIPEETGGYIETYPADEKNFSDYILILPIPDIPPIYIYFSKPDVNFLEVDLYENFKGRSRQQKYQVDHIPSAAAVKANLKENNPDLTTSELNEKVGRVASIAVPRNTHLYDSETYGGRNNEGQIAKDAKDLRAAADSNFNAIIPSLKNEGATSEQIENARKRIHKLNEEQGLYK
;
A
#
# COMPACT_ATOMS: atom_id res chain seq x y z
N MET A 1 -45.26 -10.64 -0.66
CA MET A 1 -44.32 -9.80 0.12
C MET A 1 -43.07 -10.61 0.39
N GLY A 2 -41.89 -10.09 0.07
CA GLY A 2 -40.61 -10.74 0.39
C GLY A 2 -40.01 -10.13 1.67
N ARG A 3 -39.21 -10.91 2.40
CA ARG A 3 -38.46 -10.42 3.57
C ARG A 3 -37.07 -9.99 3.13
N ARG A 4 -36.71 -8.73 3.36
CA ARG A 4 -35.40 -8.17 2.99
C ARG A 4 -34.27 -8.99 3.64
N VAL A 5 -33.23 -9.31 2.87
CA VAL A 5 -32.02 -9.94 3.42
C VAL A 5 -31.31 -8.96 4.35
N ILE A 6 -30.81 -9.48 5.46
CA ILE A 6 -30.09 -8.71 6.48
C ILE A 6 -28.61 -9.04 6.33
N THR A 7 -27.79 -8.02 6.16
CA THR A 7 -26.33 -8.12 6.11
C THR A 7 -25.76 -7.31 7.26
N HIS A 8 -25.06 -7.96 8.19
CA HIS A 8 -24.44 -7.32 9.37
C HIS A 8 -25.41 -6.39 10.14
N GLY A 9 -26.63 -6.86 10.40
CA GLY A 9 -27.64 -6.10 11.15
C GLY A 9 -28.24 -4.91 10.40
N ARG A 10 -27.99 -4.78 9.09
CA ARG A 10 -28.55 -3.75 8.20
C ARG A 10 -29.31 -4.39 7.05
N GLY A 11 -30.36 -3.74 6.56
CA GLY A 11 -31.12 -4.29 5.42
C GLY A 11 -30.35 -4.11 4.12
N GLN A 12 -30.26 -5.15 3.30
CA GLN A 12 -29.63 -5.09 1.98
C GLN A 12 -30.44 -4.20 1.04
N ALA A 13 -29.78 -3.31 0.31
CA ALA A 13 -30.42 -2.38 -0.62
C ALA A 13 -30.86 -3.07 -1.91
N LEU A 14 -32.03 -2.68 -2.41
CA LEU A 14 -32.71 -3.24 -3.57
C LEU A 14 -33.14 -2.15 -4.55
N ASP A 15 -33.34 -2.55 -5.80
CA ASP A 15 -33.78 -1.67 -6.87
C ASP A 15 -35.07 -0.92 -6.48
N GLY A 16 -35.07 0.39 -6.68
CA GLY A 16 -36.15 1.29 -6.30
C GLY A 16 -36.18 1.74 -4.83
N ASP A 17 -35.27 1.27 -3.96
CA ASP A 17 -35.14 1.81 -2.60
C ASP A 17 -34.81 3.31 -2.64
N LYS A 18 -35.36 4.06 -1.69
CA LYS A 18 -35.15 5.50 -1.63
C LYS A 18 -33.85 5.86 -0.93
N THR A 19 -33.38 7.07 -1.18
CA THR A 19 -32.31 7.69 -0.41
C THR A 19 -32.87 8.82 0.48
N THR A 20 -32.07 9.32 1.43
CA THR A 20 -32.45 10.43 2.32
C THR A 20 -32.72 11.75 1.60
N THR A 21 -32.35 11.87 0.33
CA THR A 21 -32.72 13.01 -0.53
C THR A 21 -33.98 12.75 -1.37
N GLY A 22 -34.51 11.53 -1.36
CA GLY A 22 -35.69 11.12 -2.11
C GLY A 22 -35.40 10.51 -3.48
N ALA A 23 -34.13 10.35 -3.88
CA ALA A 23 -33.75 9.61 -5.09
C ALA A 23 -34.05 8.11 -4.93
N LYS A 24 -34.24 7.38 -6.04
CA LYS A 24 -34.40 5.92 -6.04
C LYS A 24 -33.11 5.24 -6.50
N CYS A 25 -32.70 4.16 -5.85
CA CYS A 25 -31.56 3.32 -6.24
C CYS A 25 -31.89 2.52 -7.50
N ILE A 26 -30.88 2.32 -8.35
CA ILE A 26 -30.99 1.64 -9.64
C ILE A 26 -29.92 0.55 -9.67
N SER A 27 -30.34 -0.71 -9.64
CA SER A 27 -29.43 -1.86 -9.67
C SER A 27 -28.78 -2.04 -11.04
N SER A 28 -27.46 -2.25 -11.08
CA SER A 28 -26.76 -2.70 -12.30
C SER A 28 -26.91 -4.20 -12.57
N LEU A 29 -27.47 -4.98 -11.63
CA LEU A 29 -27.71 -6.41 -11.74
C LEU A 29 -29.20 -6.74 -11.58
N PRO A 30 -30.08 -6.33 -12.51
CA PRO A 30 -31.52 -6.60 -12.41
C PRO A 30 -31.88 -8.10 -12.42
N ASN A 31 -30.96 -8.95 -12.88
CA ASN A 31 -31.12 -10.40 -12.94
C ASN A 31 -30.81 -11.10 -11.60
N VAL A 32 -30.04 -10.47 -10.72
CA VAL A 32 -29.76 -10.98 -9.37
C VAL A 32 -30.81 -10.39 -8.44
N LYS A 33 -31.86 -11.17 -8.19
CA LYS A 33 -33.06 -10.68 -7.50
C LYS A 33 -33.10 -11.12 -6.05
N ASN A 34 -33.49 -10.18 -5.21
CA ASN A 34 -33.92 -10.43 -3.84
C ASN A 34 -35.28 -9.79 -3.65
N CYS A 35 -36.25 -10.56 -3.16
CA CYS A 35 -37.65 -10.15 -3.07
C CYS A 35 -38.24 -9.64 -4.41
N GLY A 36 -37.77 -10.19 -5.54
CA GLY A 36 -38.21 -9.80 -6.88
C GLY A 36 -37.55 -8.54 -7.46
N LYS A 37 -36.68 -7.87 -6.69
CA LYS A 37 -35.98 -6.64 -7.09
C LYS A 37 -34.48 -6.87 -7.22
N GLY A 38 -33.83 -6.17 -8.15
CA GLY A 38 -32.38 -6.28 -8.36
C GLY A 38 -31.59 -5.86 -7.12
N VAL A 39 -30.49 -6.54 -6.83
CA VAL A 39 -29.59 -6.18 -5.72
C VAL A 39 -28.80 -4.92 -6.06
N VAL A 40 -28.73 -3.97 -5.12
CA VAL A 40 -27.97 -2.73 -5.29
C VAL A 40 -26.58 -2.88 -4.64
N ARG A 41 -25.55 -2.37 -5.31
CA ARG A 41 -24.13 -2.55 -4.95
C ARG A 41 -23.34 -1.24 -4.95
N LEU A 42 -22.13 -1.28 -4.41
CA LEU A 42 -21.14 -0.23 -4.59
C LEU A 42 -20.92 0.02 -6.10
N GLY A 43 -21.02 1.28 -6.51
CA GLY A 43 -20.97 1.72 -7.91
C GLY A 43 -22.35 1.91 -8.57
N ASP A 44 -23.42 1.37 -8.00
CA ASP A 44 -24.77 1.50 -8.57
C ASP A 44 -25.31 2.93 -8.47
N ARG A 45 -26.16 3.31 -9.43
CA ARG A 45 -26.65 4.69 -9.56
C ARG A 45 -27.98 4.88 -8.83
N THR A 46 -28.34 6.14 -8.70
CA THR A 46 -29.68 6.56 -8.27
C THR A 46 -30.30 7.44 -9.36
N THR A 47 -31.62 7.63 -9.32
CA THR A 47 -32.30 8.68 -10.08
C THR A 47 -31.72 10.05 -9.71
N VAL A 48 -32.02 11.09 -10.50
CA VAL A 48 -31.59 12.47 -10.19
C VAL A 48 -31.96 12.83 -8.75
N CYS A 49 -30.96 13.29 -7.98
CA CYS A 49 -31.16 13.72 -6.60
C CYS A 49 -32.07 14.95 -6.57
N PRO A 50 -33.23 14.90 -5.89
CA PRO A 50 -34.15 16.04 -5.82
C PRO A 50 -33.57 17.30 -5.17
N LYS A 51 -32.50 17.17 -4.37
CA LYS A 51 -31.88 18.31 -3.67
C LYS A 51 -30.83 19.07 -4.48
N CYS A 52 -30.01 18.36 -5.26
CA CYS A 52 -28.89 18.97 -5.99
C CYS A 52 -28.97 18.79 -7.50
N SER A 53 -30.06 18.20 -8.01
CA SER A 53 -30.32 17.95 -9.43
C SER A 53 -29.24 17.16 -10.17
N LYS A 54 -28.40 16.42 -9.44
CA LYS A 54 -27.37 15.53 -10.00
C LYS A 54 -27.71 14.07 -9.67
N PRO A 55 -27.50 13.11 -10.59
CA PRO A 55 -27.63 11.69 -10.26
C PRO A 55 -26.62 11.29 -9.17
N GLY A 56 -27.03 10.40 -8.27
CA GLY A 56 -26.14 9.87 -7.23
C GLY A 56 -25.53 8.52 -7.58
N THR A 57 -24.38 8.20 -7.01
CA THR A 57 -23.69 6.91 -7.08
C THR A 57 -23.48 6.36 -5.68
N ILE A 58 -23.73 5.07 -5.44
CA ILE A 58 -23.49 4.45 -4.15
C ILE A 58 -22.01 4.15 -4.00
N ILE A 59 -21.38 4.67 -2.95
CA ILE A 59 -19.92 4.66 -2.79
C ILE A 59 -19.44 3.86 -1.58
N THR A 60 -20.36 3.34 -0.76
CA THR A 60 -20.01 2.40 0.30
C THR A 60 -20.92 1.18 0.25
N GLY A 61 -20.32 0.02 0.51
CA GLY A 61 -20.99 -1.26 0.58
C GLY A 61 -20.40 -2.10 1.70
N GLU A 62 -21.09 -3.19 2.01
CA GLU A 62 -20.71 -4.16 3.02
C GLU A 62 -19.77 -5.19 2.40
N LEU A 63 -18.49 -5.14 2.77
CA LEU A 63 -17.41 -5.92 2.14
C LEU A 63 -17.58 -7.43 2.30
N SER A 64 -18.28 -7.85 3.35
CA SER A 64 -18.55 -9.27 3.63
C SER A 64 -19.48 -9.95 2.63
N VAL A 65 -20.22 -9.19 1.81
CA VAL A 65 -21.12 -9.73 0.80
C VAL A 65 -20.92 -8.98 -0.51
N SER A 66 -20.40 -9.66 -1.52
CA SER A 66 -20.26 -9.12 -2.87
C SER A 66 -21.18 -9.85 -3.85
N TYR A 67 -21.66 -9.13 -4.83
CA TYR A 67 -22.38 -9.68 -5.98
C TYR A 67 -21.64 -9.19 -7.20
N GLY A 68 -21.36 -10.04 -8.18
CA GLY A 68 -20.64 -9.64 -9.41
C GLY A 68 -19.35 -8.84 -9.17
N GLY A 69 -18.57 -9.20 -8.15
CA GLY A 69 -17.30 -8.54 -7.80
C GLY A 69 -17.39 -7.23 -7.01
N SER A 70 -18.59 -6.70 -6.75
CA SER A 70 -18.77 -5.42 -6.03
C SER A 70 -19.51 -5.63 -4.69
N PRO A 71 -19.08 -4.98 -3.59
CA PRO A 71 -19.75 -5.05 -2.29
C PRO A 71 -21.22 -4.65 -2.35
N ALA A 72 -22.09 -5.33 -1.60
CA ALA A 72 -23.51 -5.06 -1.54
C ALA A 72 -23.79 -3.73 -0.81
N ALA A 73 -24.67 -2.89 -1.36
CA ALA A 73 -25.14 -1.72 -0.65
C ALA A 73 -26.14 -2.13 0.43
N VAL A 74 -26.13 -1.45 1.56
CA VAL A 74 -26.99 -1.73 2.72
C VAL A 74 -27.59 -0.45 3.26
N ASP A 75 -28.52 -0.56 4.21
CA ASP A 75 -29.10 0.59 4.90
C ASP A 75 -28.00 1.52 5.44
N GLY A 76 -28.13 2.81 5.16
CA GLY A 76 -27.15 3.83 5.54
C GLY A 76 -25.93 3.94 4.61
N SER A 77 -25.80 3.11 3.57
CA SER A 77 -24.77 3.25 2.52
C SER A 77 -24.77 4.65 1.93
N PHE A 78 -23.59 5.20 1.66
CA PHE A 78 -23.43 6.56 1.17
C PHE A 78 -23.74 6.67 -0.31
N VAL A 79 -24.46 7.73 -0.66
CA VAL A 79 -24.79 8.08 -2.05
C VAL A 79 -24.10 9.40 -2.38
N MET A 80 -23.10 9.35 -3.23
CA MET A 80 -22.38 10.51 -3.75
C MET A 80 -23.20 11.16 -4.86
N CYS A 81 -23.71 12.36 -4.61
CA CYS A 81 -24.33 13.24 -5.61
C CYS A 81 -23.74 14.65 -5.43
N GLY A 82 -24.41 15.70 -5.88
CA GLY A 82 -23.99 17.09 -5.63
C GLY A 82 -24.28 17.62 -4.22
N CYS A 83 -24.81 16.81 -3.30
CA CYS A 83 -25.01 17.20 -1.90
C CYS A 83 -23.73 16.96 -1.09
N PRO A 84 -23.50 17.69 0.03
CA PRO A 84 -22.39 17.42 0.93
C PRO A 84 -22.30 15.95 1.35
N MET A 85 -21.10 15.38 1.37
CA MET A 85 -20.87 13.95 1.64
C MET A 85 -21.48 13.52 2.98
N GLY A 86 -22.10 12.34 3.00
CA GLY A 86 -22.79 11.80 4.17
C GLY A 86 -24.24 12.28 4.38
N THR A 87 -24.70 13.31 3.65
CA THR A 87 -26.09 13.81 3.73
C THR A 87 -27.09 12.96 2.94
N ASN A 88 -26.62 12.27 1.88
CA ASN A 88 -27.42 11.37 1.07
C ASN A 88 -27.04 9.91 1.37
N ARG A 89 -27.99 9.14 1.89
CA ARG A 89 -27.81 7.74 2.30
C ARG A 89 -28.91 6.87 1.75
N VAL A 90 -28.61 5.61 1.46
CA VAL A 90 -29.60 4.59 1.12
C VAL A 90 -30.50 4.32 2.32
N ILE A 91 -31.81 4.23 2.07
CA ILE A 91 -32.83 3.87 3.05
C ILE A 91 -33.36 2.47 2.67
N ALA A 92 -32.87 1.46 3.39
CA ALA A 92 -33.18 0.05 3.18
C ALA A 92 -33.48 -0.64 4.52
N PRO A 93 -34.55 -0.23 5.24
CA PRO A 93 -34.81 -0.71 6.59
C PRO A 93 -35.11 -2.21 6.58
N ILE A 94 -34.71 -2.89 7.67
CA ILE A 94 -35.03 -4.30 7.89
C ILE A 94 -36.55 -4.45 7.98
N GLY A 95 -37.13 -5.36 7.19
CA GLY A 95 -38.58 -5.58 7.19
C GLY A 95 -39.14 -6.19 5.90
N GLN A 96 -40.47 -6.09 5.75
CA GLN A 96 -41.18 -6.52 4.54
C GLN A 96 -40.92 -5.54 3.39
N VAL A 97 -40.58 -6.07 2.21
CA VAL A 97 -40.41 -5.28 0.98
C VAL A 97 -41.72 -5.28 0.19
N SER A 98 -42.26 -4.10 -0.09
CA SER A 98 -43.42 -3.92 -0.96
C SER A 98 -43.03 -4.15 -2.42
N ILE A 99 -43.64 -5.17 -3.03
CA ILE A 99 -43.52 -5.49 -4.45
C ILE A 99 -44.70 -4.79 -5.14
N SER A 100 -44.43 -3.69 -5.83
CA SER A 100 -45.39 -3.09 -6.77
C SER A 100 -44.80 -3.18 -8.17
N GLU A 101 -45.46 -3.92 -9.05
CA GLU A 101 -45.17 -3.98 -10.48
C GLU A 101 -45.58 -2.64 -11.10
N GLU A 102 -44.62 -1.80 -11.47
CA GLU A 102 -44.89 -0.73 -12.45
C GLU A 102 -44.35 -1.20 -13.79
N SER A 103 -45.26 -1.74 -14.61
CA SER A 103 -45.03 -2.10 -16.00
C SER A 103 -44.93 -0.84 -16.87
N SER A 104 -43.95 -0.88 -17.76
CA SER A 104 -43.77 -0.11 -18.99
C SER A 104 -45.01 0.59 -19.58
N GLN A 105 -44.92 1.89 -19.83
CA GLN A 105 -45.29 2.57 -21.10
C GLN A 105 -45.30 4.10 -20.98
N SER A 106 -44.38 4.78 -21.66
CA SER A 106 -44.70 6.04 -22.36
C SER A 106 -43.66 6.30 -23.46
N HIS A 107 -44.06 5.93 -24.68
CA HIS A 107 -43.88 6.58 -25.97
C HIS A 107 -42.66 7.49 -26.20
N ALA A 108 -41.96 7.15 -27.28
CA ALA A 108 -40.90 7.88 -27.93
C ALA A 108 -41.24 9.36 -28.19
N ASN A 109 -40.30 10.22 -27.81
CA ASN A 109 -39.74 11.31 -28.62
C ASN A 109 -38.67 11.99 -27.78
N ASN A 110 -37.40 11.62 -27.98
CA ASN A 110 -36.28 12.44 -27.54
C ASN A 110 -35.27 12.46 -28.68
N ASP A 111 -35.16 13.63 -29.29
CA ASP A 111 -33.95 14.03 -30.01
C ASP A 111 -32.74 13.62 -29.18
N PHE A 112 -31.89 12.78 -29.76
CA PHE A 112 -30.64 12.33 -29.16
C PHE A 112 -29.70 13.53 -29.05
N LEU A 113 -29.78 14.26 -27.94
CA LEU A 113 -28.61 14.96 -27.44
C LEU A 113 -27.58 13.89 -27.05
N PRO A 114 -26.34 13.94 -27.56
CA PRO A 114 -25.34 12.95 -27.22
C PRO A 114 -25.15 12.93 -25.70
N GLN A 115 -25.40 11.78 -25.08
CA GLN A 115 -25.13 11.57 -23.67
C GLN A 115 -23.63 11.80 -23.45
N GLN A 116 -23.28 12.83 -22.68
CA GLN A 116 -21.89 13.04 -22.28
C GLN A 116 -21.42 11.81 -21.49
N PRO A 117 -20.19 11.31 -21.74
CA PRO A 117 -19.62 10.22 -20.98
C PRO A 117 -19.63 10.56 -19.48
N PRO A 118 -19.77 9.56 -18.59
CA PRO A 118 -19.72 9.81 -17.15
C PRO A 118 -18.41 10.54 -16.79
N PRO A 119 -18.44 11.51 -15.85
CA PRO A 119 -17.23 12.19 -15.44
C PRO A 119 -16.23 11.16 -14.89
N PRO A 120 -14.93 11.32 -15.20
CA PRO A 120 -13.90 10.38 -14.78
C PRO A 120 -13.86 10.25 -13.25
N MET A 121 -13.43 9.08 -12.76
CA MET A 121 -13.19 8.85 -11.34
C MET A 121 -12.02 9.74 -10.89
N PRO A 122 -12.18 10.60 -9.86
CA PRO A 122 -11.09 11.46 -9.43
C PRO A 122 -9.90 10.66 -8.91
N VAL A 123 -8.69 11.09 -9.23
CA VAL A 123 -7.42 10.45 -8.84
C VAL A 123 -6.51 11.40 -8.06
N PHE A 124 -5.59 10.86 -7.27
CA PHE A 124 -4.58 11.63 -6.55
C PHE A 124 -3.63 12.34 -7.50
N ALA A 125 -3.14 11.63 -8.52
CA ALA A 125 -2.26 12.19 -9.54
C ALA A 125 -2.52 11.57 -10.92
N LYS A 126 -2.36 12.39 -11.96
CA LYS A 126 -2.38 11.97 -13.38
C LYS A 126 -1.45 12.85 -14.21
N SER A 127 -1.09 12.37 -15.39
CA SER A 127 -0.27 13.14 -16.33
C SER A 127 -1.03 14.38 -16.80
N CYS A 128 -0.38 15.54 -16.76
CA CYS A 128 -0.91 16.79 -17.32
C CYS A 128 -1.09 16.74 -18.85
N LEU A 129 -0.52 15.72 -19.51
CA LEU A 129 -0.72 15.47 -20.94
C LEU A 129 -2.06 14.80 -21.25
N ARG A 130 -2.80 14.28 -20.25
CA ARG A 130 -4.12 13.66 -20.47
C ARG A 130 -5.22 14.69 -20.75
N GLY A 131 -5.07 15.91 -20.21
CA GLY A 131 -6.07 16.97 -20.29
C GLY A 131 -7.25 16.77 -19.33
N MET A 132 -8.04 17.83 -19.16
CA MET A 132 -9.17 17.89 -18.24
C MET A 132 -10.23 16.83 -18.55
N GLY A 133 -10.66 16.09 -17.53
CA GLY A 133 -11.71 15.08 -17.70
C GLY A 133 -11.19 13.71 -18.18
N CYS A 134 -9.88 13.56 -18.35
CA CYS A 134 -9.25 12.29 -18.68
C CYS A 134 -8.35 11.84 -17.52
N THR A 135 -8.72 10.73 -16.89
CA THR A 135 -7.93 10.09 -15.83
C THR A 135 -7.33 8.78 -16.30
N ASP A 136 -7.18 8.58 -17.61
CA ASP A 136 -6.58 7.35 -18.12
C ASP A 136 -5.08 7.34 -17.83
N ALA A 137 -4.54 6.15 -17.60
CA ALA A 137 -3.11 5.97 -17.42
C ALA A 137 -2.33 6.30 -18.72
N GLY A 138 -1.07 6.69 -18.57
CA GLY A 138 -0.18 6.84 -19.72
C GLY A 138 0.13 5.48 -20.36
N THR A 139 0.26 5.46 -21.68
CA THR A 139 0.60 4.26 -22.46
C THR A 139 2.01 4.35 -23.05
N SER A 140 2.78 5.37 -22.69
CA SER A 140 4.12 5.61 -23.20
C SER A 140 5.00 6.21 -22.12
N PRO A 141 6.34 6.02 -22.20
CA PRO A 141 7.27 6.64 -21.26
C PRO A 141 7.12 8.16 -21.23
N GLU A 142 7.05 8.74 -20.04
CA GLU A 142 7.00 10.19 -19.83
C GLU A 142 7.66 10.58 -18.50
N PRO A 143 8.16 11.81 -18.34
CA PRO A 143 8.83 12.20 -17.11
C PRO A 143 7.85 12.37 -15.93
N SER A 144 8.33 12.09 -14.71
CA SER A 144 7.54 12.24 -13.48
C SER A 144 7.00 13.66 -13.27
N GLN A 145 7.62 14.70 -13.85
CA GLN A 145 7.13 16.09 -13.81
C GLN A 145 5.73 16.27 -14.37
N ASN A 146 5.33 15.39 -15.29
CA ASN A 146 3.97 15.41 -15.82
C ASN A 146 2.94 15.00 -14.77
N PHE A 147 3.37 14.46 -13.64
CA PHE A 147 2.51 14.05 -12.52
C PHE A 147 2.76 14.89 -11.28
N MET A 148 4.03 15.01 -10.86
CA MET A 148 4.45 15.73 -9.67
C MET A 148 5.99 15.89 -9.63
N PRO A 149 6.51 16.95 -8.98
CA PRO A 149 7.93 17.05 -8.69
C PRO A 149 8.33 16.08 -7.56
N VAL A 150 9.54 15.52 -7.67
CA VAL A 150 10.06 14.47 -6.79
C VAL A 150 11.41 14.89 -6.20
N GLY A 151 11.65 14.54 -4.94
CA GLY A 151 12.92 14.68 -4.23
C GLY A 151 13.45 13.33 -3.74
N TYR A 152 14.78 13.15 -3.85
CA TYR A 152 15.48 11.99 -3.32
C TYR A 152 16.11 12.32 -1.98
N PHE A 153 15.91 11.41 -1.03
CA PHE A 153 16.40 11.53 0.32
C PHE A 153 17.16 10.26 0.71
N MET A 154 18.28 10.45 1.38
CA MET A 154 19.15 9.36 1.82
C MET A 154 19.27 9.35 3.34
N ALA A 155 19.23 8.14 3.89
CA ALA A 155 19.43 7.88 5.30
C ALA A 155 20.84 8.32 5.75
N THR A 156 20.92 9.10 6.82
CA THR A 156 22.16 9.45 7.52
C THR A 156 22.10 8.88 8.95
N PRO A 157 23.17 8.22 9.43
CA PRO A 157 23.17 7.69 10.79
C PRO A 157 23.18 8.85 11.78
N PHE A 158 22.22 8.87 12.71
CA PHE A 158 22.23 9.77 13.85
C PHE A 158 23.10 9.16 14.97
N SER A 159 24.34 9.63 15.13
CA SER A 159 25.12 9.35 16.33
C SER A 159 24.66 10.30 17.43
N GLY A 160 23.84 9.81 18.35
CA GLY A 160 23.28 10.59 19.47
C GLY A 160 24.29 11.17 20.47
N ASP A 161 25.58 11.25 20.11
CA ASP A 161 26.63 11.94 20.87
C ASP A 161 26.77 13.42 20.50
N ASP A 162 26.21 13.87 19.38
CA ASP A 162 26.24 15.28 19.04
C ASP A 162 25.09 16.01 19.77
N GLN A 163 25.40 16.58 20.93
CA GLN A 163 24.65 17.70 21.48
C GLN A 163 24.74 18.87 20.50
N TYR A 164 23.93 18.88 19.44
CA TYR A 164 23.82 20.03 18.57
C TYR A 164 23.16 21.18 19.35
N ASN A 165 24.03 22.11 19.73
CA ASN A 165 23.69 23.41 20.29
C ASN A 165 22.77 24.13 19.28
N THR A 166 21.56 24.48 19.73
CA THR A 166 20.47 25.13 18.99
C THR A 166 20.77 26.57 18.54
N GLN A 167 22.03 26.95 18.31
CA GLN A 167 22.45 28.34 18.13
C GLN A 167 22.52 28.85 16.68
N HIS A 168 22.22 28.05 15.66
CA HIS A 168 22.24 28.51 14.26
C HIS A 168 20.86 28.66 13.60
N ILE A 169 19.85 29.09 14.35
CA ILE A 169 18.49 29.38 13.82
C ILE A 169 18.42 30.70 12.99
N ALA A 170 19.51 31.48 12.86
CA ALA A 170 19.38 32.87 12.42
C ALA A 170 19.51 33.18 10.90
N ASP A 171 20.17 32.39 10.06
CA ASP A 171 20.72 32.95 8.80
C ASP A 171 20.15 32.40 7.47
N ASN A 172 18.84 32.12 7.39
CA ASN A 172 18.15 32.02 6.09
C ASN A 172 16.71 32.57 6.12
N THR A 173 16.58 33.82 6.57
CA THR A 173 15.33 34.59 6.63
C THR A 173 14.90 35.22 5.29
N SER A 174 14.92 34.47 4.18
CA SER A 174 14.40 35.01 2.90
C SER A 174 13.30 34.17 2.22
N LEU A 175 12.89 33.04 2.81
CA LEU A 175 11.72 32.27 2.33
C LEU A 175 10.68 31.91 3.41
N ASN A 176 10.88 32.32 4.68
CA ASN A 176 10.05 31.87 5.82
C ASN A 176 8.92 32.83 6.27
N ASN A 177 8.69 33.95 5.59
CA ASN A 177 7.76 34.98 6.11
C ASN A 177 6.27 34.79 5.75
N SER A 178 5.74 33.56 5.77
CA SER A 178 4.28 33.39 5.68
C SER A 178 3.65 32.32 6.57
N LEU A 179 4.43 31.64 7.42
CA LEU A 179 3.89 30.58 8.31
C LEU A 179 4.15 30.84 9.81
N ALA A 180 4.75 31.98 10.16
CA ALA A 180 5.21 32.27 11.53
C ALA A 180 4.29 33.19 12.35
N GLU A 181 3.06 33.46 11.92
CA GLU A 181 2.11 34.30 12.68
C GLU A 181 0.78 33.58 12.94
N SER A 182 0.81 32.59 13.85
CA SER A 182 -0.25 32.43 14.84
C SER A 182 0.35 31.68 16.05
N GLU A 183 0.46 32.39 17.16
CA GLU A 183 1.22 32.03 18.36
C GLU A 183 0.59 30.88 19.16
N GLN A 184 1.43 29.91 19.55
CA GLN A 184 1.75 29.70 20.97
C GLN A 184 3.11 28.99 21.07
N HIS A 185 4.05 29.68 21.73
CA HIS A 185 5.38 29.18 22.08
C HIS A 185 5.32 27.80 22.73
N VAL A 186 5.85 26.80 22.03
CA VAL A 186 6.54 25.68 22.67
C VAL A 186 7.89 25.56 21.95
N GLU A 187 8.92 26.17 22.52
CA GLU A 187 10.32 25.80 22.24
C GLU A 187 10.57 24.40 22.81
N THR A 188 9.96 23.37 22.23
CA THR A 188 10.46 22.00 22.39
C THR A 188 11.47 21.80 21.27
N ALA A 189 12.75 21.72 21.63
CA ALA A 189 13.79 21.29 20.70
C ALA A 189 13.35 19.96 20.07
N ALA A 190 13.06 20.00 18.78
CA ALA A 190 12.71 18.86 17.96
C ALA A 190 13.72 17.73 18.17
N THR A 191 13.29 16.61 18.75
CA THR A 191 14.18 15.49 19.06
C THR A 191 13.66 14.23 18.37
N PHE A 192 14.43 13.68 17.43
CA PHE A 192 14.14 12.34 16.91
C PHE A 192 14.46 11.29 17.97
N PRO A 193 13.68 10.20 18.08
CA PRO A 193 13.93 9.18 19.09
C PRO A 193 15.28 8.48 18.84
N VAL A 194 15.95 8.07 19.92
CA VAL A 194 17.17 7.26 19.84
C VAL A 194 16.93 6.03 18.96
N GLY A 195 17.85 5.79 18.02
CA GLY A 195 17.73 4.73 17.02
C GLY A 195 17.00 5.13 15.74
N ALA A 196 16.49 6.37 15.64
CA ALA A 196 15.98 6.89 14.38
C ALA A 196 17.12 7.22 13.41
N VAL A 197 16.84 7.02 12.14
CA VAL A 197 17.65 7.49 11.01
C VAL A 197 17.04 8.79 10.52
N VAL A 198 17.89 9.78 10.26
CA VAL A 198 17.46 11.06 9.65
C VAL A 198 17.67 10.97 8.15
N PHE A 199 16.84 11.67 7.38
CA PHE A 199 16.97 11.70 5.93
C PHE A 199 17.41 13.08 5.45
N SER A 200 18.48 13.10 4.66
CA SER A 200 18.99 14.30 4.00
C SER A 200 18.58 14.31 2.53
N TRP A 201 18.16 15.48 2.03
CA TRP A 201 17.91 15.68 0.61
C TRP A 201 19.23 15.59 -0.17
N ILE A 202 19.27 14.81 -1.25
CA ILE A 202 20.50 14.60 -2.04
C ILE A 202 20.37 15.01 -3.51
N SER A 203 19.17 14.98 -4.08
CA SER A 203 18.92 15.33 -5.49
C SER A 203 17.42 15.45 -5.75
N GLY A 204 17.05 15.83 -6.97
CA GLY A 204 15.67 15.93 -7.44
C GLY A 204 15.23 17.37 -7.66
N GLN A 205 13.95 17.55 -7.91
CA GLN A 205 13.34 18.84 -8.26
C GLN A 205 12.51 19.43 -7.14
N PHE A 206 12.39 18.70 -6.04
CA PHE A 206 11.64 19.09 -4.87
C PHE A 206 12.41 18.75 -3.61
N SER A 207 12.32 19.62 -2.61
CA SER A 207 12.68 19.35 -1.24
C SER A 207 11.57 19.87 -0.35
N THR A 208 11.16 19.07 0.63
CA THR A 208 10.21 19.52 1.67
C THR A 208 10.92 20.44 2.64
N VAL A 209 10.16 21.37 3.24
CA VAL A 209 10.65 22.07 4.44
C VAL A 209 10.82 21.08 5.59
N GLY A 210 11.77 21.38 6.47
CA GLY A 210 12.02 20.58 7.67
C GLY A 210 12.89 19.34 7.44
N THR A 211 12.84 18.42 8.40
CA THR A 211 13.66 17.21 8.45
C THR A 211 12.78 15.97 8.55
N TRP A 212 13.09 14.93 7.76
CA TRP A 212 12.44 13.62 7.85
C TRP A 212 13.31 12.64 8.63
N GLY A 213 12.67 11.67 9.28
CA GLY A 213 13.35 10.53 9.88
C GLY A 213 12.49 9.27 9.87
N ALA A 214 13.11 8.12 10.13
CA ALA A 214 12.39 6.86 10.30
C ALA A 214 13.04 5.99 11.37
N LYS A 215 12.22 5.16 12.02
CA LYS A 215 12.66 4.14 12.97
C LYS A 215 11.88 2.85 12.74
N SER A 216 12.58 1.72 12.75
CA SER A 216 11.95 0.41 12.74
C SER A 216 11.66 -0.02 14.18
N ALA A 217 10.48 -0.58 14.42
CA ALA A 217 10.14 -1.18 15.70
C ALA A 217 11.02 -2.39 16.06
N ALA A 218 11.66 -3.01 15.06
CA ALA A 218 12.51 -4.20 15.23
C ALA A 218 13.99 -3.89 15.53
N SER A 219 14.41 -2.61 15.41
CA SER A 219 15.81 -2.22 15.64
C SER A 219 16.06 -1.96 17.12
N ASN A 220 16.88 -2.80 17.77
CA ASN A 220 17.45 -2.49 19.08
C ASN A 220 18.47 -1.35 18.95
N ILE A 221 18.68 -0.61 20.05
CA ILE A 221 19.66 0.47 20.14
C ILE A 221 21.05 -0.11 19.80
N GLY A 222 21.59 0.20 18.62
CA GLY A 222 22.96 -0.20 18.23
C GLY A 222 23.12 -0.79 16.82
N GLU A 223 22.07 -1.22 16.14
CA GLU A 223 22.14 -1.69 14.74
C GLU A 223 21.54 -0.65 13.78
N ILE A 224 22.31 0.40 13.49
CA ILE A 224 21.98 1.38 12.45
C ILE A 224 23.02 1.22 11.33
N LEU A 225 22.78 0.29 10.41
CA LEU A 225 23.53 0.24 9.15
C LEU A 225 22.69 0.92 8.08
N VAL A 226 23.06 2.12 7.66
CA VAL A 226 22.52 2.73 6.44
C VAL A 226 22.79 1.77 5.28
N GLY A 227 21.73 1.20 4.70
CA GLY A 227 21.84 0.24 3.60
C GLY A 227 22.37 -1.15 3.95
N GLY A 228 22.33 -1.57 5.23
CA GLY A 228 22.73 -2.92 5.67
C GLY A 228 21.64 -3.69 6.44
N ALA A 229 21.95 -4.91 6.89
CA ALA A 229 21.08 -5.71 7.74
C ALA A 229 20.64 -4.91 8.99
N GLY A 230 19.33 -4.74 9.20
CA GLY A 230 18.76 -3.98 10.33
C GLY A 230 18.38 -2.52 10.05
N ALA A 231 18.67 -1.98 8.85
CA ALA A 231 18.23 -0.64 8.44
C ALA A 231 16.69 -0.54 8.37
N PRO A 232 16.06 0.55 8.85
CA PRO A 232 14.62 0.74 8.69
C PRO A 232 14.22 1.02 7.24
N VAL A 233 15.06 1.75 6.49
CA VAL A 233 14.84 2.19 5.11
C VAL A 233 16.19 2.30 4.39
N ALA A 234 16.29 1.80 3.15
CA ALA A 234 17.53 1.92 2.36
C ALA A 234 17.56 3.19 1.50
N ALA A 235 16.42 3.58 0.93
CA ALA A 235 16.25 4.80 0.14
C ALA A 235 14.85 5.39 0.33
N PHE A 236 14.77 6.72 0.38
CA PHE A 236 13.53 7.45 0.67
C PHE A 236 13.23 8.42 -0.47
N LEU A 237 12.03 8.32 -1.04
CA LEU A 237 11.52 9.21 -2.07
C LEU A 237 10.37 10.01 -1.49
N VAL A 238 10.44 11.32 -1.63
CA VAL A 238 9.36 12.23 -1.24
C VAL A 238 8.90 13.00 -2.45
N ALA A 239 7.61 12.93 -2.73
CA ALA A 239 6.92 13.69 -3.76
C ALA A 239 5.72 14.42 -3.15
N MET A 240 5.29 15.51 -3.76
CA MET A 240 4.12 16.25 -3.28
C MET A 240 2.95 16.13 -4.24
N MET A 241 1.74 16.45 -3.77
CA MET A 241 0.63 16.67 -4.68
C MET A 241 0.99 17.68 -5.77
N PRO A 242 0.41 17.53 -6.98
CA PRO A 242 0.48 18.53 -8.03
C PRO A 242 -0.28 19.81 -7.62
N GLY A 243 0.27 20.63 -6.73
CA GLY A 243 -0.40 21.83 -6.22
C GLY A 243 -0.71 22.91 -7.28
N LYS A 244 -0.02 22.86 -8.42
CA LYS A 244 -0.32 23.72 -9.60
C LYS A 244 -0.55 22.93 -10.88
N LEU A 245 0.00 21.73 -10.99
CA LEU A 245 -0.17 20.89 -12.17
C LEU A 245 -1.64 20.47 -12.22
N ASN A 246 -2.35 20.77 -13.31
CA ASN A 246 -3.78 20.48 -13.47
C ASN A 246 -4.70 21.19 -12.43
N SER A 247 -4.23 22.30 -11.83
CA SER A 247 -5.04 23.10 -10.91
C SER A 247 -6.31 23.63 -11.61
N GLY A 248 -7.45 23.49 -10.94
CA GLY A 248 -8.78 23.85 -11.48
C GLY A 248 -9.52 22.70 -12.16
N GLU A 249 -8.88 21.55 -12.37
CA GLU A 249 -9.58 20.35 -12.84
C GLU A 249 -10.34 19.66 -11.69
N GLN A 250 -11.49 19.05 -11.99
CA GLN A 250 -12.39 18.42 -11.00
C GLN A 250 -12.17 16.92 -10.83
N ASP A 251 -11.24 16.36 -11.60
CA ASP A 251 -10.87 14.95 -11.64
C ASP A 251 -9.66 14.62 -10.72
N PHE A 252 -9.37 15.52 -9.78
CA PHE A 252 -8.44 15.30 -8.66
C PHE A 252 -9.17 15.06 -7.34
N ILE A 253 -8.54 14.24 -6.50
CA ILE A 253 -8.95 14.09 -5.10
C ILE A 253 -8.31 15.24 -4.32
N ASP A 254 -9.12 16.20 -3.88
CA ASP A 254 -8.63 17.32 -3.09
C ASP A 254 -8.15 16.89 -1.68
N LYS A 255 -7.42 17.78 -1.00
CA LYS A 255 -6.89 17.53 0.35
C LYS A 255 -7.98 17.20 1.36
N MET A 256 -9.15 17.83 1.27
CA MET A 256 -10.25 17.59 2.22
C MET A 256 -10.77 16.16 2.10
N ARG A 257 -10.95 15.69 0.86
CA ARG A 257 -11.35 14.32 0.56
C ARG A 257 -10.26 13.32 0.93
N LEU A 258 -8.99 13.62 0.67
CA LEU A 258 -7.89 12.78 1.13
C LEU A 258 -7.82 12.69 2.66
N SER A 259 -8.11 13.78 3.38
CA SER A 259 -8.18 13.77 4.85
C SER A 259 -9.29 12.84 5.34
N GLN A 260 -10.46 12.87 4.71
CA GLN A 260 -11.57 11.94 5.04
C GLN A 260 -11.21 10.48 4.75
N ILE A 261 -10.46 10.22 3.67
CA ILE A 261 -9.95 8.87 3.38
C ILE A 261 -8.95 8.45 4.45
N ALA A 262 -8.07 9.35 4.88
CA ALA A 262 -7.09 9.11 5.94
C ALA A 262 -7.74 8.80 7.29
N ASP A 263 -8.84 9.50 7.64
CA ASP A 263 -9.59 9.30 8.89
C ASP A 263 -10.18 7.90 9.03
N ILE A 264 -10.40 7.20 7.90
CA ILE A 264 -10.88 5.82 7.87
C ILE A 264 -9.81 4.83 7.39
N GLU A 265 -8.54 5.25 7.34
CA GLU A 265 -7.40 4.44 6.90
C GLU A 265 -7.59 3.81 5.50
N GLY A 266 -8.28 4.52 4.61
CA GLY A 266 -8.61 4.06 3.26
C GLY A 266 -7.46 4.17 2.25
N THR A 267 -7.81 3.97 0.97
CA THR A 267 -6.89 4.10 -0.17
C THR A 267 -7.45 5.06 -1.22
N ALA A 268 -6.58 5.66 -2.03
CA ALA A 268 -6.94 6.57 -3.12
C ALA A 268 -6.31 6.11 -4.45
N PRO A 269 -7.05 6.20 -5.57
CA PRO A 269 -6.52 5.87 -6.89
C PRO A 269 -5.49 6.92 -7.35
N THR A 270 -4.41 6.49 -7.98
CA THR A 270 -3.39 7.33 -8.63
C THR A 270 -3.04 6.74 -10.00
N ARG A 271 -2.53 7.57 -10.93
CA ARG A 271 -2.02 7.11 -12.24
C ARG A 271 -0.51 7.00 -12.31
N VAL A 272 0.17 7.31 -11.22
CA VAL A 272 1.61 7.07 -11.07
C VAL A 272 1.92 6.48 -9.70
N ARG A 273 2.79 5.48 -9.68
CA ARG A 273 3.45 4.97 -8.48
C ARG A 273 4.94 4.80 -8.74
N PHE A 274 5.73 4.81 -7.69
CA PHE A 274 7.19 4.78 -7.79
C PHE A 274 7.76 3.57 -7.05
N ALA A 275 8.79 2.97 -7.63
CA ALA A 275 9.54 1.87 -7.04
C ALA A 275 11.05 2.10 -7.19
N TRP A 276 11.84 1.45 -6.34
CA TRP A 276 13.29 1.34 -6.51
C TRP A 276 13.52 -0.01 -7.16
N GLU A 277 14.13 -0.01 -8.34
CA GLU A 277 14.37 -1.21 -9.12
C GLU A 277 15.84 -1.48 -9.28
N GLU A 278 16.20 -2.73 -9.06
CA GLU A 278 17.55 -3.22 -9.28
C GLU A 278 17.81 -3.27 -10.79
N GLN A 279 18.81 -2.50 -11.23
CA GLN A 279 19.29 -2.53 -12.61
C GLN A 279 20.17 -3.77 -12.83
N ALA A 280 20.52 -4.06 -14.09
CA ALA A 280 21.36 -5.21 -14.45
C ALA A 280 22.77 -5.16 -13.82
N ASP A 281 23.25 -3.98 -13.44
CA ASP A 281 24.52 -3.75 -12.75
C ASP A 281 24.41 -3.86 -11.21
N GLY A 282 23.23 -4.16 -10.68
CA GLY A 282 22.96 -4.28 -9.24
C GLY A 282 22.69 -2.95 -8.53
N HIS A 283 22.73 -1.81 -9.24
CA HIS A 283 22.41 -0.52 -8.65
C HIS A 283 20.89 -0.32 -8.59
N MET A 284 20.40 0.23 -7.48
CA MET A 284 18.97 0.56 -7.33
C MET A 284 18.70 1.90 -8.03
N MET A 285 17.76 1.90 -8.98
CA MET A 285 17.30 3.12 -9.66
C MET A 285 15.82 3.37 -9.41
N PRO A 286 15.40 4.64 -9.26
CA PRO A 286 14.00 4.97 -9.09
C PRO A 286 13.28 4.85 -10.45
N THR A 287 12.22 4.04 -10.49
CA THR A 287 11.35 3.83 -11.66
C THR A 287 9.93 4.29 -11.32
N GLY A 288 9.28 4.98 -12.25
CA GLY A 288 7.87 5.33 -12.17
C GLY A 288 7.01 4.40 -13.02
N TYR A 289 5.79 4.14 -12.58
CA TYR A 289 4.85 3.26 -13.25
C TYR A 289 3.51 3.91 -13.47
N HIS A 290 2.99 3.81 -14.71
CA HIS A 290 1.60 4.12 -15.00
C HIS A 290 0.70 3.06 -14.37
N THR A 291 -0.26 3.50 -13.56
CA THR A 291 -1.20 2.61 -12.87
C THR A 291 -2.63 2.86 -13.35
N ASP A 292 -3.19 1.92 -14.10
CA ASP A 292 -4.54 2.02 -14.63
C ASP A 292 -5.60 1.48 -13.63
N ALA A 293 -6.85 1.89 -13.82
CA ALA A 293 -7.96 1.56 -12.93
C ALA A 293 -8.35 0.07 -12.93
N ASN A 294 -7.99 -0.67 -13.98
CA ASN A 294 -8.35 -2.09 -14.15
C ASN A 294 -7.19 -3.02 -13.75
N GLY A 295 -5.97 -2.50 -13.68
CA GLY A 295 -4.76 -3.26 -13.35
C GLY A 295 -4.65 -3.64 -11.87
N GLY A 296 -5.45 -3.05 -10.98
CA GLY A 296 -5.45 -3.35 -9.54
C GLY A 296 -4.28 -2.72 -8.75
N TRP A 297 -3.42 -1.97 -9.43
CA TRP A 297 -2.22 -1.34 -8.83
C TRP A 297 -2.39 0.15 -8.56
N ASP A 298 -3.54 0.75 -8.84
CA ASP A 298 -3.74 2.20 -8.74
C ASP A 298 -4.06 2.69 -7.32
N GLN A 299 -4.32 1.81 -6.37
CA GLN A 299 -4.70 2.18 -5.00
C GLN A 299 -3.48 2.40 -4.09
N VAL A 300 -3.37 3.60 -3.51
CA VAL A 300 -2.33 3.97 -2.53
C VAL A 300 -2.98 4.25 -1.16
N PRO A 301 -2.45 3.70 -0.05
CA PRO A 301 -2.92 4.03 1.30
C PRO A 301 -2.79 5.52 1.62
N VAL A 302 -3.85 6.11 2.19
CA VAL A 302 -3.86 7.52 2.64
C VAL A 302 -3.87 7.56 4.16
N ARG A 303 -2.93 8.28 4.77
CA ARG A 303 -2.72 8.25 6.23
C ARG A 303 -2.48 9.63 6.81
N ASN A 304 -2.98 9.84 8.03
CA ASN A 304 -2.72 11.07 8.79
C ASN A 304 -1.36 10.96 9.46
N MET A 305 -0.58 12.04 9.44
CA MET A 305 0.52 12.22 10.39
C MET A 305 -0.01 12.93 11.64
N VAL A 306 0.35 12.44 12.81
CA VAL A 306 -0.13 12.97 14.09
C VAL A 306 0.98 13.73 14.78
N LEU A 307 0.70 14.96 15.24
CA LEU A 307 1.66 15.73 16.02
C LEU A 307 1.86 15.08 17.39
N ASN A 308 3.09 14.68 17.68
CA ASN A 308 3.54 14.34 19.02
C ASN A 308 4.05 15.62 19.70
N SER A 309 3.24 16.19 20.58
CA SER A 309 3.56 17.44 21.29
C SER A 309 4.76 17.33 22.24
N GLN A 310 5.22 16.13 22.58
CA GLN A 310 6.39 15.93 23.43
C GLN A 310 7.69 16.03 22.64
N THR A 311 7.71 15.50 21.42
CA THR A 311 8.91 15.45 20.56
C THR A 311 8.94 16.59 19.54
N GLY A 312 7.79 17.22 19.28
CA GLY A 312 7.60 18.20 18.22
C GLY A 312 7.52 17.57 16.82
N ASN A 313 7.53 16.25 16.72
CA ASN A 313 7.49 15.54 15.44
C ASN A 313 6.05 15.20 15.04
N TYR A 314 5.77 15.26 13.74
CA TYR A 314 4.62 14.58 13.15
C TYR A 314 5.01 13.12 12.89
N GLU A 315 4.15 12.19 13.28
CA GLU A 315 4.46 10.76 13.28
C GLU A 315 3.40 9.96 12.53
N PHE A 316 3.83 8.96 11.77
CA PHE A 316 2.98 7.94 11.15
C PHE A 316 3.69 6.58 11.23
N THR A 317 2.99 5.54 11.64
CA THR A 317 3.53 4.17 11.70
C THR A 317 2.87 3.30 10.64
N THR A 318 3.69 2.68 9.79
CA THR A 318 3.21 1.79 8.73
C THR A 318 2.54 0.54 9.30
N GLU A 319 1.62 -0.04 8.56
CA GLU A 319 1.04 -1.34 8.88
C GLU A 319 2.04 -2.49 8.66
N GLY A 320 1.72 -3.66 9.22
CA GLY A 320 2.50 -4.89 9.05
C GLY A 320 3.27 -5.30 10.30
N ILE A 321 3.98 -6.42 10.19
CA ILE A 321 4.60 -7.12 11.34
C ILE A 321 5.90 -6.47 11.80
N LYS A 322 6.59 -5.76 10.89
CA LYS A 322 7.76 -4.93 11.18
C LYS A 322 7.45 -3.47 10.82
N PRO A 323 6.62 -2.78 11.62
CA PRO A 323 6.19 -1.44 11.30
C PRO A 323 7.37 -0.46 11.38
N ILE A 324 7.36 0.51 10.48
CA ILE A 324 8.30 1.63 10.43
C ILE A 324 7.52 2.87 10.86
N THR A 325 8.04 3.57 11.86
CA THR A 325 7.53 4.90 12.20
C THR A 325 8.30 5.94 11.41
N ILE A 326 7.58 6.73 10.63
CA ILE A 326 8.04 7.86 9.85
C ILE A 326 7.78 9.12 10.66
N TYR A 327 8.81 9.96 10.75
CA TYR A 327 8.82 11.21 11.46
C TYR A 327 9.03 12.35 10.47
N TRP A 328 8.29 13.44 10.64
CA TRP A 328 8.57 14.70 9.98
C TRP A 328 8.58 15.82 11.00
N ASN A 329 9.64 16.61 10.98
CA ASN A 329 9.74 17.82 11.76
C ASN A 329 9.74 19.03 10.82
N PRO A 330 8.87 20.04 11.02
CA PRO A 330 8.86 21.25 10.20
C PRO A 330 10.12 22.11 10.36
N ALA A 331 10.81 22.03 11.50
CA ALA A 331 12.07 22.74 11.71
C ALA A 331 13.18 22.08 10.88
N LYS A 332 13.89 22.89 10.10
CA LYS A 332 15.09 22.43 9.40
C LYS A 332 16.21 22.31 10.43
N LEU A 333 16.59 21.08 10.75
CA LEU A 333 17.75 20.80 11.59
C LEU A 333 18.99 20.70 10.69
N ASP A 334 19.98 21.56 10.94
CA ASP A 334 21.26 21.52 10.25
C ASP A 334 22.14 20.44 10.89
N PHE A 335 22.38 19.35 10.16
CA PHE A 335 23.31 18.29 10.57
C PHE A 335 24.63 18.47 9.81
N GLU A 336 25.75 18.66 10.51
CA GLU A 336 27.05 18.71 9.85
C GLU A 336 27.48 17.31 9.40
N PHE A 337 27.77 17.21 8.10
CA PHE A 337 28.20 15.98 7.47
C PHE A 337 29.69 15.72 7.79
N LYS A 338 29.98 14.86 8.76
CA LYS A 338 31.30 14.20 8.79
C LYS A 338 31.25 13.05 7.80
N ASN A 339 31.81 13.26 6.60
CA ASN A 339 32.12 12.19 5.65
C ASN A 339 32.90 11.10 6.41
N ASN A 340 32.23 10.03 6.84
CA ASN A 340 32.94 8.92 7.43
C ASN A 340 33.65 8.17 6.29
N THR A 341 34.96 8.11 6.40
CA THR A 341 35.93 7.59 5.43
C THR A 341 35.65 6.15 4.99
N GLY A 342 34.88 6.00 3.91
CA GLY A 342 34.62 4.69 3.30
C GLY A 342 33.95 4.83 1.94
N ASN A 343 34.76 5.06 0.91
CA ASN A 343 34.50 4.85 -0.53
C ASN A 343 33.03 4.52 -0.93
N GLN A 344 32.13 5.51 -0.91
CA GLN A 344 30.84 5.40 -1.59
C GLN A 344 30.94 6.23 -2.87
N GLU A 345 30.90 5.57 -4.03
CA GLU A 345 30.68 6.29 -5.29
C GLU A 345 29.41 7.14 -5.14
N PRO A 346 29.40 8.40 -5.61
CA PRO A 346 28.19 9.22 -5.58
C PRO A 346 27.07 8.48 -6.30
N LEU A 347 25.93 8.28 -5.62
CA LEU A 347 24.74 7.73 -6.27
C LEU A 347 24.33 8.66 -7.43
N ASN A 348 24.56 8.23 -8.67
CA ASN A 348 24.25 9.01 -9.86
C ASN A 348 22.75 8.92 -10.17
N LEU A 349 21.93 9.60 -9.36
CA LEU A 349 20.48 9.60 -9.52
C LEU A 349 20.03 10.56 -10.62
N PRO A 350 19.10 10.14 -11.49
CA PRO A 350 18.60 11.01 -12.54
C PRO A 350 17.78 12.16 -11.91
N PRO A 351 17.87 13.39 -12.45
CA PRO A 351 17.11 14.54 -11.95
C PRO A 351 15.59 14.38 -12.12
N THR A 352 15.15 13.36 -12.86
CA THR A 352 13.75 13.07 -13.18
C THR A 352 13.57 11.57 -13.28
N ILE A 353 12.44 11.06 -12.81
CA ILE A 353 12.10 9.65 -12.93
C ILE A 353 11.33 9.45 -14.24
N THR A 354 11.71 8.44 -15.02
CA THR A 354 10.93 8.01 -16.17
C THR A 354 9.75 7.16 -15.69
N VAL A 355 8.54 7.56 -16.04
CA VAL A 355 7.29 6.82 -15.77
C VAL A 355 6.95 5.98 -17.00
N THR A 356 6.91 4.66 -16.84
CA THR A 356 6.66 3.70 -17.93
C THR A 356 5.38 2.89 -17.70
N PRO A 357 4.76 2.34 -18.76
CA PRO A 357 3.68 1.37 -18.59
C PRO A 357 4.16 0.14 -17.80
N ILE A 358 3.29 -0.43 -16.96
CA ILE A 358 3.57 -1.73 -16.35
C ILE A 358 3.63 -2.78 -17.48
N PRO A 359 4.72 -3.56 -17.60
CA PRO A 359 4.77 -4.64 -18.59
C PRO A 359 3.61 -5.61 -18.38
N GLU A 360 2.86 -5.93 -19.44
CA GLU A 360 1.88 -7.02 -19.39
C GLU A 360 2.63 -8.34 -19.13
N GLU A 361 2.18 -9.12 -18.14
CA GLU A 361 2.70 -10.46 -17.92
C GLU A 361 2.48 -11.30 -19.18
N THR A 362 3.55 -11.57 -19.93
CA THR A 362 3.52 -12.54 -21.01
C THR A 362 3.34 -13.93 -20.40
N GLY A 363 2.09 -14.41 -20.44
CA GLY A 363 1.68 -15.71 -19.94
C GLY A 363 2.57 -16.85 -20.44
N GLY A 364 3.38 -17.39 -19.54
CA GLY A 364 4.04 -18.67 -19.67
C GLY A 364 3.66 -19.51 -18.46
N TYR A 365 2.91 -20.59 -18.68
CA TYR A 365 2.57 -21.58 -17.66
C TYR A 365 3.84 -22.31 -17.22
N ILE A 366 4.51 -21.77 -16.21
CA ILE A 366 5.39 -22.52 -15.32
C ILE A 366 5.05 -22.00 -13.93
N GLU A 367 4.83 -22.89 -12.95
CA GLU A 367 4.67 -22.52 -11.53
C GLU A 367 6.00 -22.01 -10.93
N THR A 368 6.62 -21.05 -11.59
CA THR A 368 7.86 -20.39 -11.19
C THR A 368 7.50 -18.96 -10.86
N TYR A 369 7.10 -18.78 -9.60
CA TYR A 369 6.86 -17.50 -8.93
C TYR A 369 5.66 -16.69 -9.46
N PRO A 370 4.84 -16.06 -8.59
CA PRO A 370 4.15 -14.86 -9.06
C PRO A 370 5.25 -13.91 -9.54
N ALA A 371 5.13 -13.40 -10.78
CA ALA A 371 5.91 -12.28 -11.25
C ALA A 371 6.01 -11.27 -10.10
N ASP A 372 7.21 -10.76 -9.82
CA ASP A 372 7.50 -9.89 -8.66
C ASP A 372 6.26 -9.06 -8.33
N GLU A 373 5.50 -9.47 -7.31
CA GLU A 373 4.31 -8.72 -6.88
C GLU A 373 4.86 -7.32 -6.61
N LYS A 374 4.54 -6.34 -7.48
CA LYS A 374 5.02 -4.96 -7.34
C LYS A 374 4.43 -4.40 -6.07
N ASN A 375 5.12 -4.65 -4.96
CA ASN A 375 4.69 -4.28 -3.63
C ASN A 375 5.25 -2.89 -3.37
N PHE A 376 4.48 -1.90 -3.81
CA PHE A 376 4.79 -0.50 -3.54
C PHE A 376 4.71 -0.24 -2.03
N SER A 377 5.80 0.30 -1.48
CA SER A 377 5.89 0.73 -0.08
C SER A 377 5.70 2.24 -0.02
N ASP A 378 4.56 2.67 -0.52
CA ASP A 378 4.19 4.07 -0.73
C ASP A 378 2.91 4.44 0.04
N TYR A 379 2.83 5.73 0.37
CA TYR A 379 1.72 6.30 1.12
C TYR A 379 1.45 7.71 0.64
N ILE A 380 0.20 8.14 0.75
CA ILE A 380 -0.17 9.56 0.69
C ILE A 380 -0.37 10.02 2.14
N LEU A 381 0.51 10.89 2.60
CA LEU A 381 0.49 11.45 3.94
C LEU A 381 -0.25 12.79 3.99
N ILE A 382 -1.18 12.88 4.93
CA ILE A 382 -1.94 14.09 5.25
C ILE A 382 -1.36 14.70 6.51
N LEU A 383 -0.80 15.89 6.36
CA LEU A 383 -0.33 16.69 7.48
C LEU A 383 -1.47 17.60 7.95
N PRO A 384 -1.72 17.72 9.26
CA PRO A 384 -2.78 18.57 9.83
C PRO A 384 -2.36 20.06 9.85
N ILE A 385 -1.55 20.49 8.87
CA ILE A 385 -1.15 21.87 8.63
C ILE A 385 -1.87 22.35 7.37
N PRO A 386 -2.73 23.38 7.43
CA PRO A 386 -3.58 23.79 6.30
C PRO A 386 -2.84 23.99 4.98
N ASP A 387 -1.69 24.68 5.01
CA ASP A 387 -0.96 25.09 3.80
C ASP A 387 0.03 24.05 3.26
N ILE A 388 0.18 22.91 3.93
CA ILE A 388 1.02 21.82 3.43
C ILE A 388 0.18 20.90 2.54
N PRO A 389 0.49 20.74 1.25
CA PRO A 389 -0.22 19.79 0.40
C PRO A 389 0.01 18.35 0.87
N PRO A 390 -0.91 17.41 0.58
CA PRO A 390 -0.63 15.98 0.78
C PRO A 390 0.68 15.55 0.11
N ILE A 391 1.41 14.68 0.80
CA ILE A 391 2.76 14.26 0.42
C ILE A 391 2.71 12.79 0.04
N TYR A 392 3.08 12.46 -1.20
CA TYR A 392 3.33 11.09 -1.60
C TYR A 392 4.74 10.70 -1.14
N ILE A 393 4.86 9.61 -0.41
CA ILE A 393 6.16 9.04 -0.05
C ILE A 393 6.28 7.65 -0.62
N TYR A 394 7.52 7.24 -0.90
CA TYR A 394 7.87 5.86 -1.15
C TYR A 394 9.20 5.57 -0.46
N PHE A 395 9.33 4.40 0.14
CA PHE A 395 10.57 3.98 0.78
C PHE A 395 10.93 2.56 0.37
N SER A 396 12.20 2.30 0.07
CA SER A 396 12.65 0.93 -0.14
C SER A 396 12.81 0.23 1.20
N LYS A 397 12.29 -1.00 1.26
CA LYS A 397 12.58 -1.93 2.35
C LYS A 397 14.06 -2.37 2.26
N PRO A 398 14.74 -2.68 3.38
CA PRO A 398 16.14 -3.09 3.37
C PRO A 398 16.35 -4.37 2.55
N ASP A 399 17.56 -4.53 2.02
CA ASP A 399 17.93 -5.73 1.29
C ASP A 399 17.83 -6.98 2.16
N VAL A 400 17.64 -8.10 1.49
CA VAL A 400 17.57 -9.42 2.11
C VAL A 400 18.98 -9.91 2.39
N ASN A 401 19.20 -10.42 3.61
CA ASN A 401 20.52 -10.88 4.05
C ASN A 401 20.62 -12.41 4.02
N PHE A 402 21.84 -12.91 3.89
CA PHE A 402 22.11 -14.35 3.97
C PHE A 402 21.64 -14.93 5.32
N LEU A 403 20.93 -16.06 5.27
CA LEU A 403 20.33 -16.76 6.42
C LEU A 403 19.30 -15.94 7.21
N GLU A 404 18.80 -14.84 6.64
CA GLU A 404 17.73 -14.10 7.27
C GLU A 404 16.46 -14.95 7.32
N VAL A 405 15.90 -15.11 8.52
CA VAL A 405 14.66 -15.85 8.76
C VAL A 405 13.56 -14.92 9.23
N ASP A 406 12.44 -14.93 8.53
CA ASP A 406 11.23 -14.16 8.85
C ASP A 406 9.99 -14.83 8.24
N LEU A 407 8.80 -14.27 8.46
CA LEU A 407 7.61 -14.67 7.72
C LEU A 407 7.74 -14.28 6.24
N TYR A 408 7.24 -15.11 5.33
CA TYR A 408 7.37 -14.87 3.89
C TYR A 408 6.90 -13.48 3.46
N GLU A 409 5.77 -13.00 4.00
CA GLU A 409 5.21 -11.68 3.68
C GLU A 409 6.15 -10.52 4.02
N ASN A 410 7.00 -10.66 5.05
CA ASN A 410 7.98 -9.64 5.44
C ASN A 410 9.14 -9.52 4.45
N PHE A 411 9.29 -10.50 3.56
CA PHE A 411 10.26 -10.45 2.49
C PHE A 411 9.73 -9.83 1.19
N LYS A 412 8.41 -9.64 1.05
CA LYS A 412 7.81 -9.06 -0.15
C LYS A 412 8.25 -7.60 -0.32
N GLY A 413 8.69 -7.24 -1.53
CA GLY A 413 9.15 -5.88 -1.86
C GLY A 413 10.56 -5.54 -1.35
N ARG A 414 11.35 -6.53 -0.90
CA ARG A 414 12.76 -6.35 -0.54
C ARG A 414 13.67 -6.86 -1.65
N SER A 415 14.74 -6.12 -1.95
CA SER A 415 15.72 -6.57 -2.94
C SER A 415 16.38 -7.88 -2.49
N ARG A 416 16.53 -8.80 -3.44
CA ARG A 416 17.25 -10.06 -3.26
C ARG A 416 18.72 -9.95 -3.68
N GLN A 417 19.16 -8.77 -4.15
CA GLN A 417 20.50 -8.47 -4.64
C GLN A 417 20.94 -9.40 -5.78
N GLN A 418 19.97 -9.97 -6.51
CA GLN A 418 20.13 -11.12 -7.44
C GLN A 418 20.84 -12.37 -6.88
N LYS A 419 21.23 -12.36 -5.60
CA LYS A 419 22.04 -13.38 -4.91
C LYS A 419 21.18 -14.37 -4.16
N TYR A 420 20.06 -13.91 -3.60
CA TYR A 420 19.26 -14.70 -2.68
C TYR A 420 17.90 -15.09 -3.25
N GLN A 421 17.34 -16.17 -2.73
CA GLN A 421 15.94 -16.54 -2.85
C GLN A 421 15.40 -16.85 -1.46
N VAL A 422 14.08 -16.74 -1.29
CA VAL A 422 13.43 -17.03 -0.02
C VAL A 422 12.64 -18.31 -0.12
N ASP A 423 12.98 -19.21 0.78
CA ASP A 423 12.48 -20.57 0.83
C ASP A 423 11.54 -20.74 2.03
N HIS A 424 10.36 -21.34 1.81
CA HIS A 424 9.41 -21.63 2.88
C HIS A 424 9.82 -22.88 3.63
N ILE A 425 9.90 -22.80 4.96
CA ILE A 425 10.26 -23.91 5.82
C ILE A 425 9.21 -24.04 6.92
N PRO A 426 8.31 -25.05 6.89
CA PRO A 426 8.23 -26.13 5.90
C PRO A 426 7.71 -25.65 4.53
N SER A 427 7.82 -26.50 3.51
CA SER A 427 7.41 -26.15 2.14
C SER A 427 5.97 -25.62 2.07
N ALA A 428 5.76 -24.58 1.24
CA ALA A 428 4.44 -23.99 1.04
C ALA A 428 3.38 -25.01 0.58
N ALA A 429 3.79 -26.03 -0.19
CA ALA A 429 2.90 -27.10 -0.63
C ALA A 429 2.40 -27.98 0.53
N ALA A 430 3.29 -28.37 1.44
CA ALA A 430 2.91 -29.14 2.64
C ALA A 430 1.97 -28.33 3.55
N VAL A 431 2.25 -27.03 3.72
CA VAL A 431 1.37 -26.14 4.48
C VAL A 431 -0.01 -26.00 3.83
N LYS A 432 -0.08 -25.79 2.50
CA LYS A 432 -1.36 -25.73 1.78
C LYS A 432 -2.16 -27.02 1.93
N ALA A 433 -1.50 -28.17 1.83
CA ALA A 433 -2.14 -29.47 1.99
C ALA A 433 -2.70 -29.66 3.40
N ASN A 434 -1.92 -29.36 4.44
CA ASN A 434 -2.38 -29.41 5.84
C ASN A 434 -3.58 -28.48 6.09
N LEU A 435 -3.49 -27.22 5.64
CA LEU A 435 -4.57 -26.25 5.81
C LEU A 435 -5.85 -26.68 5.11
N LYS A 436 -5.75 -27.26 3.91
CA LYS A 436 -6.90 -27.75 3.13
C LYS A 436 -7.52 -29.00 3.73
N GLU A 437 -6.72 -29.88 4.33
CA GLU A 437 -7.20 -31.06 5.05
C GLU A 437 -7.98 -30.66 6.32
N ASN A 438 -7.47 -29.68 7.07
CA ASN A 438 -8.09 -29.21 8.30
C ASN A 438 -9.27 -28.25 8.08
N ASN A 439 -9.29 -27.54 6.93
CA ASN A 439 -10.38 -26.64 6.57
C ASN A 439 -10.62 -26.67 5.04
N PRO A 440 -11.46 -27.61 4.57
CA PRO A 440 -11.71 -27.83 3.14
C PRO A 440 -12.31 -26.61 2.42
N ASP A 441 -12.99 -25.72 3.14
CA ASP A 441 -13.70 -24.57 2.58
C ASP A 441 -12.78 -23.39 2.26
N LEU A 442 -11.51 -23.42 2.71
CA LEU A 442 -10.56 -22.33 2.43
C LEU A 442 -10.38 -22.13 0.92
N THR A 443 -10.57 -20.90 0.48
CA THR A 443 -10.32 -20.46 -0.90
C THR A 443 -8.82 -20.41 -1.18
N THR A 444 -8.44 -20.43 -2.46
CA THR A 444 -7.04 -20.27 -2.87
C THR A 444 -6.42 -18.98 -2.33
N SER A 445 -7.21 -17.89 -2.26
CA SER A 445 -6.72 -16.61 -1.74
C SER A 445 -6.40 -16.68 -0.25
N GLU A 446 -7.28 -17.29 0.55
CA GLU A 446 -7.06 -17.46 1.99
C GLU A 446 -5.89 -18.40 2.27
N LEU A 447 -5.71 -19.45 1.45
CA LEU A 447 -4.54 -20.32 1.54
C LEU A 447 -3.24 -19.56 1.28
N ASN A 448 -3.20 -18.73 0.23
CA ASN A 448 -2.02 -17.93 -0.09
C ASN A 448 -1.72 -16.89 1.00
N GLU A 449 -2.74 -16.27 1.59
CA GLU A 449 -2.57 -15.36 2.74
C GLU A 449 -1.93 -16.09 3.93
N LYS A 450 -2.45 -17.28 4.27
CA LYS A 450 -1.90 -18.10 5.37
C LYS A 450 -0.48 -18.59 5.09
N VAL A 451 -0.17 -18.96 3.85
CA VAL A 451 1.19 -19.34 3.43
C VAL A 451 2.15 -18.15 3.53
N GLY A 452 1.68 -16.92 3.28
CA GLY A 452 2.46 -15.70 3.50
C GLY A 452 2.94 -15.53 4.95
N ARG A 453 2.28 -16.18 5.90
CA ARG A 453 2.62 -16.20 7.34
C ARG A 453 3.39 -17.45 7.76
N VAL A 454 4.01 -18.17 6.83
CA VAL A 454 4.92 -19.28 7.15
C VAL A 454 6.34 -18.75 7.26
N ALA A 455 7.13 -19.33 8.15
CA ALA A 455 8.54 -18.99 8.25
C ALA A 455 9.27 -19.32 6.95
N SER A 456 10.13 -18.39 6.53
CA SER A 456 10.96 -18.54 5.36
C SER A 456 12.37 -18.05 5.63
N ILE A 457 13.33 -18.58 4.88
CA ILE A 457 14.74 -18.26 5.00
C ILE A 457 15.31 -17.77 3.67
N ALA A 458 16.11 -16.71 3.74
CA ALA A 458 16.91 -16.23 2.61
C ALA A 458 18.17 -17.07 2.43
N VAL A 459 18.25 -17.75 1.28
CA VAL A 459 19.36 -18.64 0.91
C VAL A 459 19.93 -18.23 -0.44
N PRO A 460 21.18 -18.58 -0.77
CA PRO A 460 21.76 -18.31 -2.08
C PRO A 460 20.92 -18.93 -3.20
N ARG A 461 20.84 -18.24 -4.33
CA ARG A 461 20.02 -18.66 -5.48
C ARG A 461 20.34 -20.08 -5.92
N ASN A 462 21.62 -20.45 -5.94
CA ASN A 462 22.02 -21.81 -6.29
C ASN A 462 21.58 -22.84 -5.24
N THR A 463 21.68 -22.53 -3.95
CA THR A 463 21.16 -23.39 -2.87
C THR A 463 19.66 -23.65 -3.04
N HIS A 464 18.87 -22.60 -3.31
CA HIS A 464 17.44 -22.78 -3.52
C HIS A 464 17.15 -23.58 -4.81
N LEU A 465 17.84 -23.26 -5.92
CA LEU A 465 17.63 -23.91 -7.22
C LEU A 465 18.02 -25.39 -7.26
N TYR A 466 19.11 -25.78 -6.59
CA TYR A 466 19.69 -27.11 -6.76
C TYR A 466 19.48 -28.01 -5.55
N ASP A 467 19.51 -27.45 -4.34
CA ASP A 467 19.59 -28.25 -3.11
C ASP A 467 18.31 -28.21 -2.28
N SER A 468 17.41 -27.26 -2.54
CA SER A 468 16.13 -27.21 -1.85
C SER A 468 15.09 -28.14 -2.47
N GLU A 469 14.55 -29.03 -1.64
CA GLU A 469 13.44 -29.93 -1.98
C GLU A 469 12.11 -29.16 -2.18
N THR A 470 12.04 -27.93 -1.69
CA THR A 470 10.85 -27.07 -1.79
C THR A 470 10.78 -26.34 -3.15
N TYR A 471 11.87 -26.34 -3.92
CA TYR A 471 11.96 -25.62 -5.18
C TYR A 471 11.18 -26.34 -6.30
N GLY A 472 10.31 -25.59 -6.98
CA GLY A 472 9.73 -25.97 -8.28
C GLY A 472 8.89 -27.24 -8.27
N GLY A 473 8.21 -27.57 -7.18
CA GLY A 473 7.35 -28.76 -7.11
C GLY A 473 8.12 -30.09 -7.13
N ARG A 474 9.42 -30.09 -6.78
CA ARG A 474 10.22 -31.32 -6.65
C ARG A 474 9.69 -32.28 -5.58
N ASN A 475 8.90 -31.76 -4.64
CA ASN A 475 8.12 -32.59 -3.74
C ASN A 475 7.05 -33.36 -4.50
N ASN A 476 7.18 -34.69 -4.54
CA ASN A 476 6.14 -35.55 -5.07
C ASN A 476 4.90 -35.58 -4.12
N GLU A 477 3.73 -35.91 -4.65
CA GLU A 477 2.46 -35.90 -3.90
C GLU A 477 2.51 -36.73 -2.60
N GLY A 478 3.22 -37.86 -2.61
CA GLY A 478 3.37 -38.71 -1.44
C GLY A 478 4.18 -38.05 -0.32
N GLN A 479 5.24 -37.31 -0.67
CA GLN A 479 6.03 -36.54 0.27
C GLN A 479 5.23 -35.35 0.84
N ILE A 480 4.48 -34.63 -0.01
CA ILE A 480 3.59 -33.54 0.43
C ILE A 480 2.56 -34.04 1.44
N ALA A 481 1.88 -35.16 1.14
CA ALA A 481 0.88 -35.75 2.02
C ALA A 481 1.46 -36.26 3.34
N LYS A 482 2.74 -36.66 3.35
CA LYS A 482 3.47 -37.05 4.57
C LYS A 482 3.84 -35.81 5.39
N ASP A 483 4.45 -34.81 4.76
CA ASP A 483 4.90 -33.58 5.41
C ASP A 483 3.73 -32.76 5.96
N ALA A 484 2.59 -32.76 5.28
CA ALA A 484 1.36 -32.12 5.74
C ALA A 484 0.86 -32.67 7.09
N LYS A 485 1.18 -33.91 7.45
CA LYS A 485 0.76 -34.52 8.72
C LYS A 485 1.63 -34.13 9.91
N ASP A 486 2.87 -33.71 9.65
CA ASP A 486 3.81 -33.26 10.67
C ASP A 486 4.69 -32.14 10.10
N LEU A 487 4.12 -30.93 10.11
CA LEU A 487 4.78 -29.74 9.59
C LEU A 487 6.05 -29.38 10.37
N ARG A 488 6.18 -29.82 11.62
CA ARG A 488 7.37 -29.58 12.44
C ARG A 488 8.52 -30.47 11.98
N ALA A 489 8.26 -31.77 11.79
CA ALA A 489 9.25 -32.69 11.23
C ALA A 489 9.60 -32.32 9.78
N ALA A 490 8.62 -31.88 8.98
CA ALA A 490 8.85 -31.39 7.62
C ALA A 490 9.79 -30.17 7.60
N ALA A 491 9.60 -29.22 8.52
CA ALA A 491 10.47 -28.05 8.63
C ALA A 491 11.92 -28.44 8.92
N ASP A 492 12.15 -29.37 9.84
CA ASP A 492 13.50 -29.87 10.13
C ASP A 492 14.10 -30.63 8.95
N SER A 493 13.31 -31.47 8.26
CA SER A 493 13.77 -32.19 7.06
C SER A 493 14.17 -31.23 5.94
N ASN A 494 13.29 -30.29 5.57
CA ASN A 494 13.56 -29.32 4.51
C ASN A 494 14.78 -28.44 4.85
N PHE A 495 14.90 -27.98 6.11
CA PHE A 495 16.06 -27.18 6.51
C PHE A 495 17.35 -28.01 6.52
N ASN A 496 17.31 -29.27 6.95
CA ASN A 496 18.47 -30.16 6.95
C ASN A 496 19.02 -30.41 5.54
N ALA A 497 18.14 -30.51 4.54
CA ALA A 497 18.54 -30.76 3.15
C ALA A 497 19.48 -29.66 2.61
N ILE A 498 19.25 -28.39 2.99
CA ILE A 498 20.03 -27.25 2.49
C ILE A 498 21.30 -26.95 3.30
N ILE A 499 21.48 -27.51 4.50
CA ILE A 499 22.62 -27.23 5.39
C ILE A 499 23.99 -27.41 4.74
N PRO A 500 24.28 -28.50 3.99
CA PRO A 500 25.58 -28.66 3.35
C PRO A 500 25.91 -27.51 2.39
N SER A 501 24.93 -27.06 1.62
CA SER A 501 25.05 -25.93 0.69
C SER A 501 25.29 -24.62 1.45
N LEU A 502 24.52 -24.36 2.52
CA LEU A 502 24.72 -23.16 3.35
C LEU A 502 26.13 -23.10 3.96
N LYS A 503 26.68 -24.24 4.39
CA LYS A 503 28.07 -24.30 4.91
C LYS A 503 29.11 -24.00 3.84
N ASN A 504 28.91 -24.48 2.61
CA ASN A 504 29.79 -24.18 1.48
C ASN A 504 29.78 -22.68 1.14
N GLU A 505 28.65 -22.03 1.34
CA GLU A 505 28.45 -20.58 1.17
C GLU A 505 28.91 -19.76 2.39
N GLY A 506 29.56 -20.41 3.37
CA GLY A 506 30.23 -19.75 4.50
C GLY A 506 29.41 -19.67 5.79
N ALA A 507 28.25 -20.31 5.89
CA ALA A 507 27.45 -20.34 7.11
C ALA A 507 28.18 -21.07 8.25
N THR A 508 28.26 -20.44 9.43
CA THR A 508 28.75 -21.12 10.63
C THR A 508 27.67 -22.04 11.21
N SER A 509 28.09 -23.07 11.96
CA SER A 509 27.15 -23.95 12.66
C SER A 509 26.24 -23.19 13.63
N GLU A 510 26.74 -22.11 14.23
CA GLU A 510 25.95 -21.24 15.12
C GLU A 510 24.88 -20.47 14.35
N GLN A 511 25.21 -19.88 13.19
CA GLN A 511 24.23 -19.18 12.35
C GLN A 511 23.13 -20.13 11.86
N ILE A 512 23.49 -21.35 11.46
CA ILE A 512 22.53 -22.38 11.03
C ILE A 512 21.58 -22.75 12.17
N GLU A 513 22.10 -22.95 13.37
CA GLU A 513 21.27 -23.33 14.52
C GLU A 513 20.37 -22.17 14.98
N ASN A 514 20.86 -20.93 14.91
CA ASN A 514 20.05 -19.75 15.19
C ASN A 514 18.92 -19.58 14.16
N ALA A 515 19.19 -19.82 12.87
CA ALA A 515 18.18 -19.83 11.83
C ALA A 515 17.12 -20.92 12.09
N ARG A 516 17.53 -22.15 12.43
CA ARG A 516 16.60 -23.24 12.80
C ARG A 516 15.68 -22.85 13.94
N LYS A 517 16.25 -22.34 15.05
CA LYS A 517 15.48 -21.89 16.21
C LYS A 517 14.48 -20.80 15.83
N ARG A 518 14.88 -19.88 14.97
CA ARG A 518 14.00 -18.80 14.50
C ARG A 518 12.86 -19.32 13.64
N ILE A 519 13.10 -20.26 12.73
CA ILE A 519 12.07 -20.92 11.91
C ILE A 519 11.01 -21.54 12.82
N HIS A 520 11.42 -22.39 13.76
CA HIS A 520 10.49 -23.07 14.67
C HIS A 520 9.71 -22.10 15.55
N LYS A 521 10.37 -21.07 16.08
CA LYS A 521 9.71 -20.03 16.88
C LYS A 521 8.61 -19.34 16.09
N LEU A 522 8.89 -18.90 14.86
CA LEU A 522 7.91 -18.22 14.03
C LEU A 522 6.73 -19.12 13.68
N ASN A 523 6.98 -20.36 13.25
CA ASN A 523 5.91 -21.30 12.91
C ASN A 523 5.04 -21.65 14.13
N GLU A 524 5.62 -21.74 15.33
CA GLU A 524 4.89 -21.95 16.58
C GLU A 524 4.01 -20.74 16.96
N GLU A 525 4.54 -19.52 16.82
CA GLU A 525 3.82 -18.26 17.02
C GLU A 525 2.62 -18.12 16.07
N GLN A 526 2.76 -18.60 14.83
CA GLN A 526 1.69 -18.63 13.82
C GLN A 526 0.72 -19.81 14.00
N GLY A 527 0.96 -20.68 14.99
CA GLY A 527 0.12 -21.84 15.28
C GLY A 527 0.23 -22.97 14.26
N LEU A 528 1.29 -23.00 13.45
CA LEU A 528 1.47 -23.97 12.35
C LEU A 528 1.73 -25.40 12.85
N TYR A 529 2.22 -25.56 14.08
CA TYR A 529 2.56 -26.86 14.68
C TYR A 529 1.46 -27.43 15.60
N LYS A 530 0.26 -26.85 15.59
CA LYS A 530 -0.83 -27.23 16.49
C LYS A 530 -1.81 -28.21 15.87
#